data_AF-A0AAD7CXN7-F1
#
_entry.id   AF-A0AAD7CXN7-F1
#
_cell.length_a   1.000
_cell.length_b   1.000
_cell.length_c   1.000
_cell.angle_alpha   90.00
_cell.angle_beta   90.00
_cell.angle_gamma   90.00
#
_symmetry.space_group_name_H-M   'P 1'
#
loop_
_entity.id
_entity.type
_entity.pdbx_description
1 polymer ?
#
loop_
_entity_poly.entity_id
_entity_poly.type
_entity_poly.pdbx_seq_one_letter_code
_entity_poly.pdbx_strand_id
1 'polypeptide(L)'
;RFREVPTFGRSTIRRFHANVSEMKKMAARDFEDILQCAYAVFEGLLPEPHNTIILTLIYIFATWHAYAKLRMHSDSTIKTFRGVTKKLGSQARHFVRTTCDAYVKYELPQEYKRRAHRQAQKKSKTGTNPTTSKSAKERKAWNLATYKWHSMGDYPDAIIDFGTTDSYSTQIVRANFL
;
A
#
# COMPACT_ATOMS: atom_id res chain seq x y z
N ARG A 1 7.74 -0.78 17.17
CA ARG A 1 8.41 -0.17 15.99
C ARG A 1 7.72 1.09 15.47
N PHE A 2 6.60 1.08 14.71
CA PHE A 2 6.00 2.37 14.24
C PHE A 2 5.69 3.37 15.37
N ARG A 3 5.24 2.91 16.54
CA ARG A 3 4.98 3.76 17.71
C ARG A 3 6.22 4.39 18.34
N GLU A 4 7.41 3.87 18.04
CA GLU A 4 8.71 4.38 18.50
C GLU A 4 9.27 5.46 17.56
N VAL A 5 8.67 5.66 16.38
CA VAL A 5 9.11 6.70 15.45
C VAL A 5 8.82 8.08 16.08
N PRO A 6 9.85 8.93 16.28
CA PRO A 6 9.65 10.26 16.84
C PRO A 6 8.88 11.14 15.85
N THR A 7 8.20 12.15 16.38
CA THR A 7 7.59 13.19 15.54
C THR A 7 8.68 13.99 14.84
N PHE A 8 8.44 14.39 13.58
CA PHE A 8 9.39 15.17 12.80
C PHE A 8 8.71 16.36 12.12
N GLY A 9 9.37 17.52 12.14
CA GLY A 9 8.87 18.77 11.59
C GLY A 9 7.62 19.32 12.31
N ARG A 10 7.13 20.47 11.87
CA ARG A 10 5.84 21.01 12.32
C ARG A 10 4.70 20.24 11.66
N SER A 11 4.36 19.07 12.22
CA SER A 11 3.32 18.15 11.73
C SER A 11 3.62 17.35 10.45
N THR A 12 4.89 17.24 10.03
CA THR A 12 5.27 16.42 8.87
C THR A 12 5.08 14.94 9.20
N ILE A 13 5.80 14.42 10.20
CA ILE A 13 5.56 13.08 10.75
C ILE A 13 4.92 13.23 12.12
N ARG A 14 3.68 12.74 12.25
CA ARG A 14 2.96 12.71 13.52
C ARG A 14 3.19 11.39 14.23
N ARG A 15 2.85 11.38 15.52
CA ARG A 15 2.96 10.19 16.36
C ARG A 15 1.99 9.11 15.88
N PHE A 16 2.51 7.91 15.61
CA PHE A 16 1.69 6.74 15.32
C PHE A 16 1.09 6.19 16.61
N HIS A 17 -0.15 6.58 16.95
CA HIS A 17 -0.81 6.11 18.18
C HIS A 17 -1.43 4.71 18.01
N ALA A 18 -2.07 4.47 16.86
CA ALA A 18 -2.74 3.20 16.56
C ALA A 18 -1.76 2.12 16.11
N ASN A 19 -2.22 0.86 16.16
CA ASN A 19 -1.47 -0.23 15.56
C ASN A 19 -1.53 -0.09 14.02
N VAL A 20 -0.42 0.31 13.40
CA VAL A 20 -0.32 0.51 11.96
C VAL A 20 -0.69 -0.76 11.17
N SER A 21 -0.36 -1.94 11.68
CA SER A 21 -0.68 -3.21 11.02
C SER A 21 -2.18 -3.50 10.92
N GLU A 22 -3.02 -2.87 11.75
CA GLU A 22 -4.48 -3.01 11.67
C GLU A 22 -5.10 -2.16 10.55
N MET A 23 -4.40 -1.14 10.07
CA MET A 23 -4.85 -0.21 9.02
C MET A 23 -6.27 0.32 9.28
N LYS A 24 -6.57 0.72 10.53
CA LYS A 24 -7.89 1.14 10.99
C LYS A 24 -7.94 2.66 11.18
N LYS A 25 -9.03 3.29 10.68
CA LYS A 25 -9.27 4.74 10.78
C LYS A 25 -8.11 5.57 10.21
N MET A 26 -7.58 5.14 9.07
CA MET A 26 -6.48 5.80 8.37
C MET A 26 -7.01 6.95 7.53
N ALA A 27 -6.44 8.14 7.71
CA ALA A 27 -6.56 9.23 6.76
C ALA A 27 -5.53 9.09 5.63
N ALA A 28 -5.75 9.76 4.49
CA ALA A 28 -4.83 9.72 3.35
C ALA A 28 -3.37 10.04 3.74
N ARG A 29 -3.19 11.08 4.57
CA ARG A 29 -1.90 11.49 5.15
C ARG A 29 -1.19 10.38 5.94
N ASP A 30 -1.93 9.52 6.63
CA ASP A 30 -1.32 8.49 7.47
C ASP A 30 -0.66 7.40 6.62
N PHE A 31 -1.17 7.14 5.40
CA PHE A 31 -0.51 6.23 4.46
C PHE A 31 0.82 6.78 3.96
N GLU A 32 0.89 8.09 3.73
CA GLU A 32 2.13 8.75 3.33
C GLU A 32 3.17 8.71 4.45
N ASP A 33 2.78 9.09 5.68
CA ASP A 33 3.66 9.06 6.85
C ASP A 33 4.20 7.63 7.10
N ILE A 34 3.35 6.60 6.94
CA ILE A 34 3.78 5.20 7.04
C ILE A 34 4.83 4.86 5.99
N LEU A 35 4.60 5.23 4.73
CA LEU A 35 5.53 4.92 3.64
C LEU A 35 6.89 5.60 3.86
N GLN A 36 6.88 6.85 4.30
CA GLN A 36 8.11 7.61 4.60
C GLN A 36 8.92 6.99 5.74
N CYS A 37 8.26 6.45 6.77
CA CYS A 37 8.93 5.83 7.91
C CYS A 37 9.17 4.32 7.76
N ALA A 38 8.61 3.67 6.74
CA ALA A 38 8.61 2.22 6.62
C ALA A 38 10.02 1.64 6.56
N TYR A 39 10.97 2.29 5.87
CA TYR A 39 12.33 1.75 5.73
C TYR A 39 12.98 1.52 7.11
N ALA A 40 13.06 2.55 7.94
CA ALA A 40 13.63 2.48 9.28
C ALA A 40 12.87 1.51 10.21
N VAL A 41 11.55 1.41 10.04
CA VAL A 41 10.71 0.51 10.84
C VAL A 41 10.91 -0.96 10.48
N PHE A 42 11.22 -1.27 9.22
CA PHE A 42 11.42 -2.62 8.74
C PHE A 42 12.89 -3.08 8.77
N GLU A 43 13.82 -2.17 8.99
CA GLU A 43 15.26 -2.49 9.06
C GLU A 43 15.55 -3.49 10.18
N GLY A 44 16.19 -4.60 9.82
CA GLY A 44 16.51 -5.70 10.75
C GLY A 44 15.28 -6.46 11.26
N LEU A 45 14.10 -6.26 10.67
CA LEU A 45 12.88 -6.96 11.11
C LEU A 45 12.88 -8.44 10.70
N LEU A 46 13.44 -8.73 9.52
CA LEU A 46 13.55 -10.08 8.98
C LEU A 46 15.03 -10.52 9.00
N PRO A 47 15.33 -11.82 9.00
CA PRO A 47 16.68 -12.29 8.71
C PRO A 47 17.03 -12.07 7.24
N GLU A 48 18.33 -12.04 6.92
CA GLU A 48 18.78 -12.10 5.53
C GLU A 48 18.43 -13.46 4.89
N PRO A 49 18.15 -13.51 3.57
CA PRO A 49 18.19 -12.42 2.60
C PRO A 49 16.92 -11.54 2.57
N HIS A 50 15.90 -11.87 3.37
CA HIS A 50 14.57 -11.28 3.26
C HIS A 50 14.52 -9.81 3.69
N ASN A 51 15.37 -9.43 4.64
CA ASN A 51 15.53 -8.04 5.07
C ASN A 51 15.98 -7.13 3.92
N THR A 52 17.05 -7.51 3.20
CA THR A 52 17.49 -6.75 2.03
C THR A 52 16.38 -6.65 0.97
N ILE A 53 15.67 -7.75 0.71
CA ILE A 53 14.60 -7.78 -0.31
C ILE A 53 13.46 -6.81 0.06
N ILE A 54 12.99 -6.83 1.31
CA ILE A 54 11.87 -5.97 1.75
C ILE A 54 12.28 -4.50 1.82
N LEU A 55 13.48 -4.19 2.30
CA LEU A 55 14.00 -2.82 2.35
C LEU A 55 14.18 -2.24 0.96
N THR A 56 14.71 -3.04 0.02
CA THR A 56 14.84 -2.65 -1.39
C THR A 56 13.46 -2.38 -2.00
N LEU A 57 12.47 -3.23 -1.71
CA LEU A 57 11.11 -3.04 -2.19
C LEU A 57 10.49 -1.74 -1.65
N ILE A 58 10.63 -1.48 -0.34
CA ILE A 58 10.13 -0.26 0.32
C ILE A 58 10.80 0.97 -0.29
N TYR A 59 12.13 0.95 -0.47
CA TYR A 59 12.88 2.05 -1.07
C TYR A 59 12.41 2.37 -2.50
N ILE A 60 12.27 1.34 -3.35
CA ILE A 60 11.79 1.53 -4.72
C ILE A 60 10.35 2.05 -4.73
N PHE A 61 9.49 1.56 -3.83
CA PHE A 61 8.10 2.02 -3.72
C PHE A 61 8.03 3.48 -3.28
N ALA A 62 8.82 3.88 -2.28
CA ALA A 62 8.92 5.27 -1.83
C ALA A 62 9.46 6.19 -2.94
N THR A 63 10.46 5.72 -3.70
CA THR A 63 10.99 6.43 -4.87
C THR A 63 9.92 6.60 -5.95
N TRP A 64 9.20 5.53 -6.27
CA TRP A 64 8.10 5.57 -7.24
C TRP A 64 7.02 6.56 -6.82
N HIS A 65 6.62 6.53 -5.55
CA HIS A 65 5.62 7.45 -4.99
C HIS A 65 6.11 8.90 -5.02
N ALA A 66 7.39 9.15 -4.74
CA ALA A 66 7.97 10.49 -4.84
C ALA A 66 7.85 11.05 -6.26
N TYR A 67 8.15 10.25 -7.29
CA TYR A 67 7.94 10.65 -8.69
C TYR A 67 6.46 10.87 -9.02
N ALA A 68 5.58 9.97 -8.59
CA ALA A 68 4.13 10.08 -8.85
C ALA A 68 3.50 11.34 -8.24
N LYS A 69 4.10 11.86 -7.16
CA LYS A 69 3.65 13.05 -6.41
C LYS A 69 4.30 14.35 -6.90
N LEU A 70 5.27 14.31 -7.81
CA LEU A 70 5.87 15.54 -8.34
C LEU A 70 4.80 16.41 -9.01
N ARG A 71 4.86 17.71 -8.72
CA ARG A 71 3.97 18.72 -9.33
C ARG A 71 4.49 19.28 -10.64
N MET A 72 5.70 18.88 -11.02
CA MET A 72 6.34 19.29 -12.25
C MET A 72 7.22 18.15 -12.72
N HIS A 73 7.09 17.81 -13.99
CA HIS A 73 7.90 16.81 -14.65
C HIS A 73 8.70 17.42 -15.80
N SER A 74 9.88 16.88 -16.00
CA SER A 74 10.70 17.08 -17.19
C SER A 74 10.87 15.74 -17.89
N ASP A 75 11.38 15.75 -19.12
CA ASP A 75 11.66 14.51 -19.86
C ASP A 75 12.56 13.55 -19.08
N SER A 76 13.52 14.08 -18.31
CA SER A 76 14.41 13.28 -17.49
C SER A 76 13.71 12.64 -16.29
N THR A 77 12.79 13.35 -15.61
CA THR A 77 12.04 12.78 -14.50
C THR A 77 11.02 11.74 -14.97
N ILE A 78 10.36 11.96 -16.12
CA ILE A 78 9.47 10.96 -16.73
C ILE A 78 10.24 9.71 -17.14
N LYS A 79 11.40 9.87 -17.80
CA LYS A 79 12.26 8.73 -18.16
C LYS A 79 12.67 7.93 -16.93
N THR A 80 13.04 8.61 -15.85
CA THR A 80 13.39 7.96 -14.59
C THR A 80 12.18 7.29 -13.95
N PHE A 81 11.01 7.92 -13.99
CA PHE A 81 9.78 7.37 -13.43
C PHE A 81 9.35 6.07 -14.13
N ARG A 82 9.43 6.01 -15.47
CA ARG A 82 9.26 4.76 -16.25
C ARG A 82 10.25 3.69 -15.80
N GLY A 83 11.52 4.06 -15.60
CA GLY A 83 12.57 3.15 -15.11
C GLY A 83 12.28 2.61 -13.70
N VAL A 84 11.89 3.47 -12.77
CA VAL A 84 11.52 3.11 -11.39
C VAL A 84 10.28 2.22 -11.39
N THR A 85 9.30 2.46 -12.26
CA THR A 85 8.10 1.62 -12.40
C THR A 85 8.46 0.19 -12.82
N LYS A 86 9.38 0.03 -13.78
CA LYS A 86 9.91 -1.29 -14.17
C LYS A 86 10.63 -1.98 -13.01
N LYS A 87 11.49 -1.26 -12.29
CA LYS A 87 12.21 -1.76 -11.11
C LYS A 87 11.24 -2.21 -10.02
N LEU A 88 10.19 -1.43 -9.78
CA LEU A 88 9.16 -1.72 -8.79
C LEU A 88 8.45 -3.04 -9.09
N GLY A 89 7.99 -3.23 -10.34
CA GLY A 89 7.37 -4.47 -10.75
C GLY A 89 8.31 -5.69 -10.63
N SER A 90 9.58 -5.52 -11.01
CA SER A 90 10.59 -6.58 -10.88
C SER A 90 10.81 -6.97 -9.41
N GLN A 91 11.02 -5.98 -8.54
CA GLN A 91 11.29 -6.22 -7.13
C GLN A 91 10.08 -6.77 -6.39
N ALA A 92 8.87 -6.33 -6.73
CA ALA A 92 7.64 -6.89 -6.17
C ALA A 92 7.50 -8.38 -6.51
N ARG A 93 7.76 -8.78 -7.77
CA ARG A 93 7.77 -10.19 -8.19
C ARG A 93 8.87 -10.99 -7.50
N HIS A 94 10.05 -10.39 -7.29
CA HIS A 94 11.13 -11.04 -6.54
C HIS A 94 10.74 -11.27 -5.07
N PHE A 95 10.16 -10.27 -4.41
CA PHE A 95 9.66 -10.41 -3.03
C PHE A 95 8.57 -11.46 -2.90
N VAL A 96 7.67 -11.61 -3.89
CA VAL A 96 6.71 -12.73 -3.91
C VAL A 96 7.45 -14.06 -3.92
N ARG A 97 8.26 -14.30 -4.96
CA ARG A 97 8.90 -15.60 -5.21
C ARG A 97 9.89 -16.04 -4.13
N THR A 98 10.50 -15.09 -3.43
CA THR A 98 11.56 -15.39 -2.47
C THR A 98 11.07 -15.25 -1.04
N THR A 99 10.51 -14.10 -0.67
CA THR A 99 10.10 -13.84 0.71
C THR A 99 8.69 -14.35 1.00
N CYS A 100 7.70 -14.11 0.13
CA CYS A 100 6.34 -14.57 0.42
C CYS A 100 6.22 -16.10 0.43
N ASP A 101 7.00 -16.79 -0.40
CA ASP A 101 6.99 -18.26 -0.46
C ASP A 101 7.70 -18.90 0.75
N ALA A 102 8.70 -18.22 1.32
CA ALA A 102 9.39 -18.66 2.53
C ALA A 102 8.53 -18.52 3.81
N TYR A 103 7.59 -17.57 3.83
CA TYR A 103 6.75 -17.30 5.01
C TYR A 103 5.29 -17.64 4.76
N VAL A 104 4.78 -18.66 5.45
CA VAL A 104 3.35 -18.97 5.44
C VAL A 104 2.58 -17.88 6.18
N LYS A 105 1.87 -17.06 5.42
CA LYS A 105 1.03 -15.97 5.95
C LYS A 105 -0.42 -16.40 6.02
N TYR A 106 -1.08 -15.99 7.08
CA TYR A 106 -2.51 -16.15 7.27
C TYR A 106 -3.19 -14.78 7.27
N GLU A 107 -4.49 -14.78 7.04
CA GLU A 107 -5.31 -13.59 7.23
C GLU A 107 -5.11 -12.96 8.61
N LEU A 108 -5.12 -11.63 8.63
CA LEU A 108 -5.22 -10.92 9.90
C LEU A 108 -6.57 -11.25 10.57
N PRO A 109 -6.65 -11.24 11.92
CA PRO A 109 -7.91 -11.50 12.64
C PRO A 109 -9.09 -10.68 12.14
N GLN A 110 -8.84 -9.46 11.65
CA GLN A 110 -9.87 -8.58 11.12
C GLN A 110 -10.32 -8.95 9.70
N GLU A 111 -9.40 -9.38 8.83
CA GLU A 111 -9.74 -9.89 7.50
C GLU A 111 -10.63 -11.13 7.63
N TYR A 112 -10.25 -12.04 8.53
CA TYR A 112 -11.03 -13.20 8.90
C TYR A 112 -12.45 -12.84 9.35
N LYS A 113 -12.59 -11.90 10.31
CA LYS A 113 -13.90 -11.43 10.80
C LYS A 113 -14.74 -10.82 9.67
N ARG A 114 -14.14 -10.00 8.81
CA ARG A 114 -14.82 -9.39 7.65
C ARG A 114 -15.29 -10.44 6.66
N ARG A 115 -14.49 -11.46 6.38
CA ARG A 115 -14.86 -12.58 5.51
C ARG A 115 -16.02 -13.37 6.12
N ALA A 116 -15.93 -13.75 7.39
CA ALA A 116 -16.97 -14.48 8.09
C ALA A 116 -18.31 -13.72 8.08
N HIS A 117 -18.28 -12.40 8.32
CA HIS A 117 -19.48 -11.56 8.25
C HIS A 117 -20.08 -11.51 6.84
N ARG A 118 -19.26 -11.36 5.79
CA ARG A 118 -19.72 -11.41 4.39
C ARG A 118 -20.31 -12.76 4.01
N GLN A 119 -19.73 -13.85 4.49
CA GLN A 119 -20.26 -15.20 4.27
C GLN A 119 -21.60 -15.38 4.97
N ALA A 120 -21.76 -14.90 6.21
CA ALA A 120 -23.04 -14.92 6.92
C ALA A 120 -24.13 -14.11 6.17
N GLN A 121 -23.80 -12.91 5.70
CA GLN A 121 -24.72 -12.08 4.91
C GLN A 121 -25.08 -12.68 3.55
N LYS A 122 -24.18 -13.44 2.93
CA LYS A 122 -24.50 -14.17 1.69
C LYS A 122 -25.44 -15.34 1.98
N LYS A 123 -25.15 -16.13 3.01
CA LYS A 123 -25.98 -17.29 3.41
C LYS A 123 -27.38 -16.89 3.86
N SER A 124 -27.54 -15.73 4.52
CA SER A 124 -28.86 -15.20 4.86
C SER A 124 -29.70 -14.83 3.64
N LYS A 125 -29.08 -14.58 2.47
CA LYS A 125 -29.79 -14.33 1.21
C LYS A 125 -30.13 -15.60 0.42
N THR A 126 -29.41 -16.70 0.64
CA THR A 126 -29.62 -17.99 -0.08
C THR A 126 -30.38 -19.05 0.70
N GLY A 127 -30.83 -18.76 1.93
CA GLY A 127 -31.73 -19.66 2.69
C GLY A 127 -31.14 -21.00 3.13
N THR A 128 -29.81 -21.15 3.14
CA THR A 128 -29.15 -22.42 3.50
C THR A 128 -28.88 -22.50 5.00
N ASN A 129 -29.34 -23.58 5.66
CA ASN A 129 -29.18 -23.82 7.10
C ASN A 129 -27.70 -23.84 7.56
N PRO A 130 -27.42 -23.44 8.82
CA PRO A 130 -26.06 -23.20 9.28
C PRO A 130 -25.32 -24.50 9.57
N THR A 131 -24.49 -24.96 8.63
CA THR A 131 -23.37 -25.84 8.99
C THR A 131 -22.30 -25.00 9.66
N THR A 132 -22.10 -25.26 10.94
CA THR A 132 -21.16 -24.61 11.86
C THR A 132 -19.70 -25.00 11.56
N SER A 133 -19.25 -24.87 10.31
CA SER A 133 -17.82 -24.94 10.05
C SER A 133 -17.21 -23.63 10.56
N LYS A 134 -16.56 -23.66 11.74
CA LYS A 134 -15.63 -22.60 12.15
C LYS A 134 -14.60 -22.49 11.03
N SER A 135 -14.77 -21.51 10.12
CA SER A 135 -13.83 -21.36 9.02
C SER A 135 -12.46 -21.10 9.64
N ALA A 136 -11.44 -21.85 9.29
CA ALA A 136 -10.09 -21.53 9.75
C ALA A 136 -9.64 -20.19 9.15
N LYS A 137 -8.61 -19.56 9.73
CA LYS A 137 -7.91 -18.47 9.04
C LYS A 137 -7.35 -19.02 7.73
N GLU A 138 -7.67 -18.38 6.62
CA GLU A 138 -7.14 -18.80 5.32
C GLU A 138 -5.71 -18.32 5.14
N ARG A 139 -4.94 -19.06 4.35
CA ARG A 139 -3.61 -18.61 3.90
C ARG A 139 -3.77 -17.40 3.00
N LYS A 140 -2.90 -16.41 3.18
CA LYS A 140 -2.95 -15.14 2.45
C LYS A 140 -1.68 -14.96 1.62
N ALA A 141 -1.81 -15.17 0.32
CA ALA A 141 -0.79 -14.81 -0.66
C ALA A 141 -0.86 -13.33 -1.02
N TRP A 142 0.28 -12.75 -1.41
CA TRP A 142 0.31 -11.39 -1.93
C TRP A 142 -0.06 -11.40 -3.42
N ASN A 143 -1.18 -10.80 -3.79
CA ASN A 143 -1.68 -10.78 -5.16
C ASN A 143 -1.18 -9.54 -5.91
N LEU A 144 -0.34 -9.74 -6.92
CA LEU A 144 0.10 -8.68 -7.84
C LEU A 144 -0.85 -8.50 -9.03
N ALA A 145 -1.73 -9.46 -9.32
CA ALA A 145 -2.72 -9.38 -10.39
C ALA A 145 -3.94 -8.56 -9.95
N THR A 146 -3.71 -7.31 -9.55
CA THR A 146 -4.79 -6.36 -9.21
C THR A 146 -4.71 -5.14 -10.10
N TYR A 147 -5.84 -4.48 -10.32
CA TYR A 147 -5.90 -3.23 -11.10
C TYR A 147 -4.82 -2.23 -10.66
N LYS A 148 -4.64 -2.04 -9.34
CA LYS A 148 -3.67 -1.09 -8.77
C LYS A 148 -2.24 -1.30 -9.28
N TRP A 149 -1.81 -2.56 -9.40
CA TRP A 149 -0.47 -2.89 -9.89
C TRP A 149 -0.32 -2.70 -11.39
N HIS A 150 -1.37 -2.94 -12.16
CA HIS A 150 -1.36 -2.73 -13.61
C HIS A 150 -1.39 -1.24 -13.92
N SER A 151 -2.28 -0.48 -13.27
CA SER A 151 -2.41 0.96 -13.48
C SER A 151 -1.15 1.75 -13.12
N MET A 152 -0.30 1.24 -12.21
CA MET A 152 0.99 1.87 -11.88
C MET A 152 1.90 2.05 -13.10
N GLY A 153 1.80 1.16 -14.10
CA GLY A 153 2.52 1.24 -15.37
C GLY A 153 2.18 2.49 -16.17
N ASP A 154 0.94 2.95 -16.05
CA ASP A 154 0.35 3.98 -16.91
C ASP A 154 0.56 5.40 -16.36
N TYR A 155 1.01 5.54 -15.10
CA TYR A 155 1.20 6.84 -14.45
C TYR A 155 2.12 7.79 -15.24
N PRO A 156 3.31 7.37 -15.74
CA PRO A 156 4.18 8.29 -16.46
C PRO A 156 3.54 8.83 -17.74
N ASP A 157 2.79 8.00 -18.45
CA ASP A 157 2.16 8.38 -19.73
C ASP A 157 0.92 9.23 -19.47
N ALA A 158 0.10 8.88 -18.47
CA ALA A 158 -1.01 9.70 -18.01
C ALA A 158 -0.55 11.11 -17.57
N ILE A 159 0.63 11.23 -16.98
CA ILE A 159 1.18 12.54 -16.59
C ILE A 159 1.55 13.39 -17.80
N ILE A 160 2.04 12.78 -18.89
CA ILE A 160 2.32 13.50 -20.14
C ILE A 160 1.02 13.98 -20.77
N ASP A 161 0.03 13.09 -20.87
CA ASP A 161 -1.19 13.35 -21.64
C ASP A 161 -2.16 14.28 -20.92
N PHE A 162 -2.23 14.18 -19.58
CA PHE A 162 -3.29 14.82 -18.80
C PHE A 162 -2.76 15.71 -17.66
N GLY A 163 -1.45 15.71 -17.38
CA GLY A 163 -0.81 16.52 -16.34
C GLY A 163 -0.56 15.79 -15.01
N THR A 164 -0.06 16.51 -14.00
CA THR A 164 0.33 15.90 -12.73
C THR A 164 -0.87 15.45 -11.89
N THR A 165 -0.65 14.48 -10.99
CA THR A 165 -1.74 13.85 -10.23
C THR A 165 -2.49 14.78 -9.27
N ASP A 166 -1.89 15.92 -8.90
CA ASP A 166 -2.53 16.97 -8.11
C ASP A 166 -3.46 17.88 -8.93
N SER A 167 -3.35 17.85 -10.27
CA SER A 167 -4.18 18.67 -11.17
C SER A 167 -5.58 18.08 -11.42
N TYR A 168 -5.84 16.83 -11.02
CA TYR A 168 -7.13 16.15 -11.27
C TYR A 168 -8.20 16.36 -10.20
N SER A 169 -7.94 17.17 -9.16
CA SER A 169 -8.95 17.41 -8.13
C SER A 169 -10.05 18.34 -8.64
N THR A 170 -11.24 17.79 -8.90
CA THR A 170 -12.46 18.57 -9.18
C THR A 170 -13.13 19.12 -7.92
N GLN A 171 -12.50 19.01 -6.75
CA GLN A 171 -12.87 19.82 -5.59
C GLN A 171 -12.38 21.27 -5.77
N ILE A 172 -12.84 21.93 -6.82
CA ILE A 172 -13.05 23.37 -6.77
C ILE A 172 -14.20 23.53 -5.76
N VAL A 173 -13.85 23.84 -4.51
CA VAL A 173 -14.82 24.36 -3.56
C VAL A 173 -15.43 25.57 -4.25
N ARG A 174 -16.68 25.47 -4.70
CA ARG A 174 -17.50 26.67 -4.93
C ARG A 174 -17.57 27.33 -3.56
N ALA A 175 -16.73 28.33 -3.34
CA ALA A 175 -16.95 29.31 -2.31
C ALA A 175 -18.28 29.98 -2.70
N ASN A 176 -19.38 29.50 -2.13
CA ASN A 176 -20.61 30.26 -2.11
C ASN A 176 -20.30 31.46 -1.23
N PHE A 177 -19.96 32.58 -1.87
CA PHE A 177 -20.09 33.89 -1.25
C PHE A 177 -21.58 34.12 -1.03
N LEU A 178 -21.99 34.04 0.23
CA LEU A 178 -23.14 34.77 0.76
C LEU A 178 -22.57 35.91 1.61
#